data_AF-A0A1I7YJI8-F1
#
_entry.id   AF-A0A1I7YJI8-F1
#
_cell.length_a   1.000
_cell.length_b   1.000
_cell.length_c   1.000
_cell.angle_alpha   90.00
_cell.angle_beta   90.00
_cell.angle_gamma   90.00
#
_symmetry.space_group_name_H-M   'P 1'
#
loop_
_entity.id
_entity.type
_entity.pdbx_description
1 polymer ?
#
loop_
_entity_poly.entity_id
_entity_poly.type
_entity_poly.pdbx_seq_one_letter_code
_entity_poly.pdbx_strand_id
1 'polypeptide(L)'
;MEQGKNTQTDFATLESLSEVIENNLGMLACIARASRSYSIGLRNADLELAWTIMHCSRTAIKTKTELECLSDHFGIVRHNPTLLNVGRAVLDLGGYCIESPIERNW
;
A
#
# COMPACT_ATOMS: atom_id res chain seq x y z
N MET A 1 -9.27 -6.47 -23.82
CA MET A 1 -9.27 -5.09 -24.39
C MET A 1 -10.47 -4.25 -23.95
N GLU A 2 -11.48 -4.80 -23.26
CA GLU A 2 -12.66 -4.01 -22.85
C GLU A 2 -12.50 -3.16 -21.58
N GLN A 3 -11.61 -3.53 -20.63
CA GLN A 3 -11.42 -2.73 -19.41
C GLN A 3 -10.91 -1.30 -19.66
N GLY A 4 -10.09 -1.09 -20.70
CA GLY A 4 -9.54 0.24 -21.03
C GLY A 4 -10.57 1.25 -21.54
N LYS A 5 -11.74 0.79 -22.02
CA LYS A 5 -12.85 1.67 -22.43
C LYS A 5 -13.72 2.10 -21.23
N ASN A 6 -13.83 1.26 -20.20
CA ASN A 6 -14.60 1.58 -18.98
C ASN A 6 -13.85 2.48 -18.00
N THR A 7 -12.51 2.46 -18.02
CA THR A 7 -11.69 3.35 -17.17
C THR A 7 -11.82 4.83 -17.50
N GLN A 8 -12.25 5.19 -18.71
CA GLN A 8 -12.51 6.60 -19.06
C GLN A 8 -13.83 7.13 -18.48
N THR A 9 -14.74 6.24 -18.10
CA THR A 9 -16.06 6.58 -17.54
C THR A 9 -16.13 6.37 -16.03
N ASP A 10 -15.16 5.66 -15.45
CA ASP A 10 -15.07 5.43 -14.02
C ASP A 10 -14.29 6.56 -13.33
N PHE A 11 -14.99 7.66 -13.09
CA PHE A 11 -14.41 8.85 -12.47
C PHE A 11 -13.94 8.60 -11.03
N ALA A 12 -14.55 7.66 -10.30
CA ALA A 12 -14.17 7.36 -8.92
C ALA A 12 -12.79 6.69 -8.85
N THR A 13 -12.55 5.68 -9.70
CA THR A 13 -11.22 5.03 -9.75
C THR A 13 -10.12 5.97 -10.27
N LEU A 14 -10.45 6.86 -11.21
CA LEU A 14 -9.56 7.90 -11.70
C LEU A 14 -9.19 8.92 -10.60
N GLU A 15 -10.16 9.32 -9.78
CA GLU A 15 -9.95 10.22 -8.64
C GLU A 15 -9.02 9.58 -7.60
N SER A 16 -9.31 8.35 -7.18
CA SER A 16 -8.44 7.59 -6.26
C SER A 16 -7.02 7.42 -6.80
N LEU A 17 -6.87 7.15 -8.10
CA LEU A 17 -5.55 7.04 -8.74
C LEU A 17 -4.82 8.39 -8.78
N SER A 18 -5.52 9.49 -9.06
CA SER A 18 -4.96 10.85 -9.01
C SER A 18 -4.47 11.17 -7.62
N GLU A 19 -5.27 10.87 -6.59
CA GLU A 19 -4.92 11.11 -5.19
C GLU A 19 -3.65 10.34 -4.78
N VAL A 20 -3.52 9.08 -5.19
CA VAL A 20 -2.29 8.29 -4.98
C VAL A 20 -1.07 8.97 -5.63
N ILE A 21 -1.21 9.44 -6.87
CA ILE A 21 -0.12 10.09 -7.62
C ILE A 21 0.27 11.42 -6.95
N GLU A 22 -0.71 12.24 -6.59
CA GLU A 22 -0.51 13.52 -5.91
C GLU A 22 0.21 13.34 -4.57
N ASN A 23 -0.22 12.36 -3.77
CA ASN A 23 0.41 12.03 -2.50
C ASN A 23 1.87 11.61 -2.67
N ASN A 24 2.16 10.76 -3.66
CA ASN A 24 3.53 10.33 -3.95
C ASN A 24 4.43 11.47 -4.43
N LEU A 25 3.91 12.33 -5.32
CA LEU A 25 4.63 13.50 -5.80
C LEU A 25 4.91 14.50 -4.66
N GLY A 26 3.92 14.73 -3.79
CA GLY A 26 4.06 15.60 -2.62
C GLY A 26 5.14 15.09 -1.66
N MET A 27 5.14 13.78 -1.36
CA MET A 27 6.19 13.17 -0.52
C MET A 27 7.58 13.30 -1.16
N LEU A 28 7.71 13.01 -2.46
CA LEU A 28 8.98 13.14 -3.19
C LEU A 28 9.50 14.58 -3.19
N ALA A 29 8.61 15.56 -3.39
CA ALA A 29 8.98 16.97 -3.36
C ALA A 29 9.52 17.39 -1.99
N CYS A 30 8.85 16.99 -0.90
CA CYS A 30 9.32 17.25 0.47
C CYS A 30 10.66 16.57 0.76
N ILE A 31 10.82 15.30 0.38
CA ILE A 31 12.07 14.56 0.56
C ILE A 31 13.21 15.22 -0.20
N ALA A 32 13.01 15.57 -1.47
CA ALA A 32 14.04 16.21 -2.29
C ALA A 32 14.46 17.56 -1.69
N ARG A 33 13.49 18.36 -1.22
CA ARG A 33 13.73 19.65 -0.60
C ARG A 33 14.52 19.51 0.72
N ALA A 34 14.07 18.65 1.62
CA ALA A 34 14.75 18.38 2.89
C ALA A 34 16.14 17.80 2.68
N SER A 35 16.30 16.88 1.73
CA SER A 35 17.60 16.29 1.36
C SER A 35 18.59 17.35 0.90
N ARG A 36 18.14 18.31 0.07
CA ARG A 36 18.97 19.43 -0.37
C ARG A 36 19.33 20.34 0.81
N SER A 37 18.35 20.73 1.62
CA SER A 37 18.50 21.59 2.79
C SER A 37 19.54 21.03 3.77
N TYR A 38 19.48 19.73 4.02
CA TYR A 38 20.43 18.98 4.82
C TYR A 38 21.82 18.94 4.19
N SER A 39 21.91 18.64 2.89
CA SER A 39 23.20 18.54 2.18
C SER A 39 23.97 19.87 2.11
N ILE A 40 23.27 21.01 2.03
CA ILE A 40 23.90 22.34 2.04
C ILE A 40 24.12 22.90 3.45
N GLY A 41 23.64 22.21 4.49
CA GLY A 41 23.79 22.62 5.89
C GLY A 41 22.99 23.86 6.28
N LEU A 42 21.73 23.99 5.82
CA LEU A 42 20.88 25.09 6.29
C LEU A 42 20.63 25.01 7.80
N ARG A 43 20.53 26.17 8.45
CA ARG A 43 20.29 26.29 9.90
C ARG A 43 19.03 25.54 10.38
N ASN A 44 18.04 25.38 9.50
CA ASN A 44 16.75 24.78 9.82
C ASN A 44 16.59 23.36 9.22
N ALA A 45 17.68 22.75 8.74
CA ALA A 45 17.60 21.46 8.04
C ALA A 45 17.02 20.33 8.90
N ASP A 46 17.37 20.26 10.18
CA ASP A 46 16.85 19.23 11.08
C ASP A 46 15.34 19.37 11.32
N LEU A 47 14.85 20.60 11.43
CA LEU A 47 13.42 20.87 11.56
C LEU A 47 12.70 20.44 10.27
N GLU A 48 13.22 20.83 9.11
CA GLU A 48 12.66 20.45 7.80
C GLU A 48 12.64 18.93 7.59
N LEU A 49 13.66 18.21 8.06
CA LEU A 49 13.69 16.76 8.08
C LEU A 49 12.58 16.18 8.95
N ALA A 50 12.40 16.70 10.17
CA ALA A 50 11.34 16.26 11.09
C ALA A 50 9.94 16.47 10.50
N TRP A 51 9.68 17.63 9.89
CA TRP A 51 8.43 17.90 9.17
C TRP A 51 8.20 16.92 8.02
N THR A 52 9.25 16.64 7.25
CA THR A 52 9.19 15.72 6.11
C THR A 52 8.90 14.29 6.57
N ILE A 53 9.53 13.82 7.64
CA ILE A 53 9.27 12.49 8.21
C ILE A 53 7.82 12.38 8.67
N MET A 54 7.33 13.38 9.41
CA MET A 54 5.94 13.39 9.90
C MET A 54 4.94 13.37 8.75
N HIS A 55 5.14 14.23 7.73
CA HIS A 55 4.28 14.30 6.56
C HIS A 55 4.30 12.98 5.79
N CYS A 56 5.48 12.48 5.42
CA CYS A 56 5.60 11.25 4.62
C CYS A 56 5.06 10.02 5.35
N SER A 57 5.25 9.93 6.67
CA SER A 57 4.72 8.80 7.45
C SER A 57 3.19 8.74 7.39
N ARG A 58 2.52 9.90 7.50
CA ARG A 58 1.05 9.98 7.42
C ARG A 58 0.55 9.73 6.00
N THR A 59 1.15 10.39 5.03
CA THR A 59 0.76 10.31 3.62
C THR A 59 1.01 8.90 3.06
N ALA A 60 2.09 8.21 3.47
CA ALA A 60 2.38 6.85 3.04
C ALA A 60 1.33 5.84 3.50
N ILE A 61 0.83 5.96 4.75
CA ILE A 61 -0.25 5.10 5.25
C ILE A 61 -1.51 5.31 4.41
N LYS A 62 -1.92 6.57 4.22
CA LYS A 62 -3.10 6.92 3.41
C LYS A 62 -3.00 6.37 1.99
N THR A 63 -1.86 6.63 1.33
CA THR A 63 -1.60 6.19 -0.05
C THR A 63 -1.61 4.68 -0.17
N LYS A 64 -1.04 3.97 0.81
CA LYS A 64 -1.03 2.50 0.82
C LYS A 64 -2.43 1.94 0.93
N THR A 65 -3.26 2.46 1.84
CA THR A 65 -4.64 2.01 2.01
C THR A 65 -5.46 2.24 0.74
N GLU A 66 -5.33 3.40 0.11
CA GLU A 66 -6.03 3.71 -1.15
C GLU A 66 -5.60 2.74 -2.28
N LEU A 67 -4.30 2.46 -2.38
CA LEU A 67 -3.77 1.51 -3.36
C LEU A 67 -4.26 0.07 -3.12
N GLU A 68 -4.44 -0.32 -1.85
CA GLU A 68 -5.00 -1.61 -1.47
C GLU A 68 -6.48 -1.71 -1.87
N CYS A 69 -7.27 -0.67 -1.63
CA CYS A 69 -8.66 -0.60 -2.08
C CYS A 69 -8.77 -0.68 -3.61
N LEU A 70 -7.91 0.04 -4.35
CA LEU A 70 -7.85 -0.05 -5.81
C LEU A 70 -7.45 -1.44 -6.28
N SER A 71 -6.45 -2.05 -5.64
CA SER A 71 -6.00 -3.41 -5.96
C SER A 71 -7.12 -4.43 -5.80
N ASP A 72 -7.89 -4.33 -4.72
CA ASP A 72 -9.04 -5.21 -4.45
C ASP A 72 -10.17 -4.96 -5.46
N HIS A 73 -10.45 -3.70 -5.80
CA HIS A 73 -11.47 -3.33 -6.79
C HIS A 73 -11.18 -3.91 -8.18
N PHE A 74 -9.94 -3.82 -8.64
CA PHE A 74 -9.53 -4.39 -9.94
C PHE A 74 -9.32 -5.91 -9.90
N GLY A 75 -9.51 -6.56 -8.74
CA GLY A 75 -9.28 -8.00 -8.59
C GLY A 75 -7.83 -8.39 -8.88
N ILE A 76 -6.87 -7.49 -8.62
CA ILE A 76 -5.45 -7.76 -8.81
C ILE A 76 -5.06 -8.79 -7.75
N VAL A 77 -4.97 -10.05 -8.18
CA VAL A 77 -4.63 -11.18 -7.30
C VAL A 77 -3.23 -10.95 -6.73
N ARG A 78 -3.16 -10.52 -5.47
CA ARG A 78 -1.92 -10.55 -4.69
C ARG A 78 -1.52 -12.01 -4.53
N HIS A 79 -0.49 -12.42 -5.28
CA HIS A 79 0.13 -13.73 -5.15
C HIS A 79 0.91 -13.78 -3.82
N ASN A 80 0.18 -13.93 -2.72
CA ASN A 80 0.78 -14.20 -1.42
C ASN A 80 0.99 -15.72 -1.34
N PRO A 81 2.24 -16.22 -1.36
CA PRO A 81 2.51 -17.65 -1.34
C PRO A 81 1.94 -18.31 -0.07
N THR A 82 1.89 -17.60 1.05
CA THR A 82 1.25 -18.09 2.28
C THR A 82 -0.24 -18.27 2.11
N LEU A 83 -0.93 -17.31 1.47
CA LEU A 83 -2.36 -17.41 1.20
C LEU A 83 -2.66 -18.59 0.26
N LEU A 84 -1.83 -18.79 -0.77
CA LEU A 84 -1.92 -19.94 -1.67
C LEU A 84 -1.68 -21.27 -0.95
N ASN A 85 -0.71 -21.31 -0.04
CA ASN A 85 -0.42 -22.50 0.76
C ASN A 85 -1.56 -22.83 1.73
N VAL A 86 -2.18 -21.83 2.36
CA VAL A 86 -3.37 -22.02 3.20
C VAL A 86 -4.52 -22.54 2.35
N GLY A 87 -4.78 -21.93 1.19
CA GLY A 87 -5.82 -22.40 0.27
C GLY A 87 -5.59 -23.84 -0.19
N ARG A 88 -4.35 -24.19 -0.54
CA ARG A 88 -3.97 -25.56 -0.87
C ARG A 88 -4.21 -26.52 0.30
N ALA A 89 -3.76 -26.17 1.51
CA ALA A 89 -3.96 -27.01 2.69
C ALA A 89 -5.44 -27.28 2.98
N VAL A 90 -6.30 -26.27 2.86
CA VAL A 90 -7.76 -26.42 3.05
C VAL A 90 -8.38 -27.35 2.00
N LEU A 91 -7.96 -27.22 0.74
CA LEU A 91 -8.44 -28.07 -0.35
C LEU A 91 -7.95 -29.52 -0.21
N ASP A 92 -6.68 -29.71 0.13
CA ASP A 92 -6.06 -31.03 0.29
C ASP A 92 -6.65 -31.80 1.48
N LEU A 93 -6.97 -31.10 2.58
CA LEU A 93 -7.55 -31.68 3.80
C LEU A 93 -9.09 -31.69 3.80
N GLY A 94 -9.72 -31.11 2.76
CA GLY A 94 -11.18 -31.08 2.62
C GLY A 94 -11.90 -30.21 3.65
N GLY A 95 -11.23 -29.23 4.25
CA GLY A 95 -11.83 -28.38 5.29
C GLY A 95 -10.83 -27.56 6.12
N TYR A 96 -11.30 -27.06 7.26
CA TYR A 96 -10.49 -26.30 8.20
C TYR A 96 -9.37 -27.18 8.76
N CYS A 97 -8.12 -26.78 8.52
CA CYS A 97 -6.93 -27.60 8.74
C CYS A 97 -6.19 -27.36 10.07
N ILE A 98 -6.68 -26.45 10.92
CA ILE A 98 -6.04 -26.13 12.20
C ILE A 98 -6.76 -26.87 13.32
N GLU A 99 -6.07 -27.80 13.95
CA GLU A 99 -6.55 -28.52 15.12
C GLU A 99 -6.71 -27.59 16.33
N SER A 100 -7.60 -27.99 17.24
CA SER A 100 -7.84 -27.20 18.44
C SER A 100 -6.62 -27.25 19.35
N PRO A 101 -6.23 -26.15 20.03
CA PRO A 101 -5.10 -26.16 20.97
C PRO A 101 -5.26 -27.13 22.16
N ILE A 102 -6.48 -27.64 22.38
CA ILE A 102 -6.82 -28.63 23.41
C ILE A 102 -6.82 -30.07 22.90
N GLU A 103 -6.67 -30.30 21.59
CA GLU A 103 -6.51 -31.65 21.05
C GLU A 103 -5.11 -32.18 21.40
N ARG A 104 -5.06 -33.38 22.00
CA ARG A 104 -3.81 -34.00 22.44
C ARG A 104 -3.16 -34.73 21.27
N ASN A 105 -1.97 -34.28 20.90
CA ASN A 105 -1.12 -34.93 19.90
C ASN A 105 -0.32 -36.14 20.44
N TRP A 106 -0.66 -36.64 21.63
CA TRP A 106 -0.05 -37.78 22.31
C TRP A 106 -0.90 -38.29 23.46
#